data_AF-A0A9X1MVW7-F1
#
_entry.id   AF-A0A9X1MVW7-F1
#
_cell.length_a   1.000
_cell.length_b   1.000
_cell.length_c   1.000
_cell.angle_alpha   90.00
_cell.angle_beta   90.00
_cell.angle_gamma   90.00
#
_symmetry.space_group_name_H-M   'P 1'
#
loop_
_entity.id
_entity.type
_entity.pdbx_description
1 polymer ?
#
loop_
_entity_poly.entity_id
_entity_poly.type
_entity_poly.pdbx_seq_one_letter_code
_entity_poly.pdbx_strand_id
1 'polypeptide(L)'
;MNAYLASVHRRWEERLQQQATDSIEPKEIYRPYTQKLADKIRSWLNELDAEYHNNTFYECDLCQMFKCKKEDLAIASSSIPLYSQVITVNGVRVRSYSLVPLTASQLELNDVQLFMMDCLQRGYITTPQNGWLLIIPSVNLYEAFVHSEQYQGTSRLSFGRNLSKMGFAKAVLAGNPPYRCRSFKLKPLDEARHDFATIILGDEKYRWE
;
A
#
# COMPACT_ATOMS: atom_id res chain seq x y z
N MET A 1 -31.16 -14.17 28.63
CA MET A 1 -30.63 -13.24 27.61
C MET A 1 -29.36 -12.62 28.18
N ASN A 2 -28.22 -12.76 27.51
CA ASN A 2 -26.88 -12.76 28.11
C ASN A 2 -26.42 -11.39 28.64
N ALA A 3 -26.28 -11.26 29.97
CA ALA A 3 -25.73 -10.08 30.66
C ALA A 3 -24.33 -9.67 30.13
N TYR A 4 -23.58 -10.63 29.58
CA TYR A 4 -22.30 -10.38 28.93
C TYR A 4 -22.42 -9.49 27.70
N LEU A 5 -23.39 -9.77 26.81
CA LEU A 5 -23.62 -8.99 25.58
C LEU A 5 -24.06 -7.56 25.90
N ALA A 6 -24.87 -7.37 26.95
CA ALA A 6 -25.23 -6.05 27.43
C ALA A 6 -24.01 -5.27 27.97
N SER A 7 -23.09 -5.93 28.67
CA SER A 7 -21.85 -5.29 29.16
C SER A 7 -20.87 -4.94 28.03
N VAL A 8 -20.88 -5.72 26.95
CA VAL A 8 -20.04 -5.45 25.77
C VAL A 8 -20.62 -4.27 24.99
N HIS A 9 -21.94 -4.23 24.79
CA HIS A 9 -22.61 -3.08 24.16
C HIS A 9 -22.37 -1.79 24.93
N ARG A 10 -22.53 -1.81 26.25
CA ARG A 10 -22.29 -0.64 27.11
C ARG A 10 -20.84 -0.16 27.03
N ARG A 11 -19.86 -1.07 27.04
CA ARG A 11 -18.44 -0.72 26.87
C ARG A 11 -18.11 -0.20 25.47
N TRP A 12 -18.88 -0.60 24.47
CA TRP A 12 -18.74 -0.13 23.09
C TRP A 12 -19.32 1.29 22.93
N GLU A 13 -20.48 1.55 23.55
CA GLU A 13 -21.09 2.89 23.63
C GLU A 13 -20.23 3.87 24.44
N GLU A 14 -19.66 3.43 25.58
CA GLU A 14 -18.73 4.23 26.38
C GLU A 14 -17.44 4.56 25.60
N ARG A 15 -16.93 3.64 24.75
CA ARG A 15 -15.81 3.92 23.84
C ARG A 15 -16.16 4.88 22.71
N LEU A 16 -17.37 4.77 22.15
CA LEU A 16 -17.84 5.70 21.11
C LEU A 16 -18.04 7.10 21.68
N GLN A 17 -18.51 7.22 22.92
CA GLN A 17 -18.60 8.50 23.62
C GLN A 17 -17.21 9.06 23.95
N GLN A 18 -16.25 8.23 24.36
CA GLN A 18 -14.86 8.67 24.54
C GLN A 18 -14.22 9.11 23.22
N GLN A 19 -14.44 8.40 22.10
CA GLN A 19 -13.98 8.84 20.77
C GLN A 19 -14.65 10.12 20.27
N ALA A 20 -15.91 10.38 20.64
CA ALA A 20 -16.58 11.64 20.33
C ALA A 20 -15.99 12.82 21.15
N THR A 21 -15.50 12.54 22.37
CA THR A 21 -14.91 13.54 23.26
C THR A 21 -13.42 13.77 22.98
N ASP A 22 -12.73 12.78 22.43
CA ASP A 22 -11.34 12.85 21.94
C ASP A 22 -11.24 13.36 20.49
N SER A 23 -12.32 13.90 19.93
CA SER A 23 -12.21 14.82 18.79
C SER A 23 -11.59 16.11 19.30
N ILE A 24 -10.27 16.10 19.46
CA ILE A 24 -9.46 17.30 19.57
C ILE A 24 -9.59 17.98 18.21
N GLU A 25 -10.67 18.74 18.03
CA GLU A 25 -10.69 19.76 17.00
C GLU A 25 -9.43 20.60 17.21
N PRO A 26 -8.55 20.71 16.21
CA PRO A 26 -7.34 21.51 16.36
C PRO A 26 -7.78 22.92 16.73
N LYS A 27 -7.35 23.39 17.92
CA LYS A 27 -7.67 24.71 18.49
C LYS A 27 -7.73 25.74 17.36
N GLU A 28 -8.83 26.51 17.29
CA GLU A 28 -9.06 27.51 16.24
C GLU A 28 -7.87 28.45 16.00
N ILE A 29 -7.02 28.68 16.99
CA ILE A 29 -5.79 29.49 16.90
C ILE A 29 -4.78 28.93 15.87
N TYR A 30 -4.67 27.61 15.72
CA TYR A 30 -3.73 27.00 14.77
C TYR A 30 -4.21 27.12 13.31
N ARG A 31 -5.53 27.08 13.07
CA ARG A 31 -6.11 27.03 11.71
C ARG A 31 -5.75 28.25 10.83
N PRO A 32 -5.83 29.52 11.27
CA PRO A 32 -5.52 30.67 10.41
C PRO A 32 -4.07 30.71 9.94
N TYR A 33 -3.14 30.33 10.82
CA TYR A 33 -1.71 30.36 10.52
C TYR A 33 -1.31 29.23 9.57
N THR A 34 -1.75 28.01 9.87
CA THR A 34 -1.45 26.85 9.02
C THR A 34 -2.21 26.89 7.69
N GLN A 35 -3.37 27.54 7.63
CA GLN A 35 -4.08 27.79 6.38
C GLN A 35 -3.31 28.76 5.47
N LYS A 36 -2.80 29.87 6.01
CA LYS A 36 -1.95 30.80 5.24
C LYS A 36 -0.68 30.12 4.74
N LEU A 37 -0.09 29.23 5.55
CA LEU A 37 1.03 28.40 5.15
C LEU A 37 0.63 27.45 4.01
N ALA A 38 -0.50 26.76 4.14
CA ALA A 38 -1.03 25.87 3.12
C ALA A 38 -1.29 26.59 1.79
N ASP A 39 -1.86 27.79 1.82
CA ASP A 39 -2.12 28.58 0.62
C ASP A 39 -0.83 29.05 -0.07
N LYS A 40 0.21 29.41 0.71
CA LYS A 40 1.54 29.72 0.19
C LYS A 40 2.20 28.51 -0.48
N ILE A 41 2.16 27.36 0.19
CA ILE A 41 2.70 26.10 -0.35
C ILE A 41 1.93 25.73 -1.62
N ARG A 42 0.60 25.82 -1.63
CA ARG A 42 -0.24 25.55 -2.81
C ARG A 42 0.12 26.45 -3.99
N SER A 43 0.33 27.74 -3.75
CA SER A 43 0.72 28.70 -4.79
C SER A 43 2.08 28.33 -5.38
N TRP A 44 3.07 28.03 -4.52
CA TRP A 44 4.38 27.57 -4.95
C TRP A 44 4.32 26.24 -5.74
N LEU A 45 3.51 25.28 -5.29
CA LEU A 45 3.31 24.01 -6.00
C LEU A 45 2.71 24.21 -7.40
N ASN A 46 1.82 25.20 -7.58
CA ASN A 46 1.24 25.53 -8.88
C ASN A 46 2.25 26.23 -9.82
N GLU A 47 3.28 26.88 -9.27
CA GLU A 47 4.36 27.52 -10.04
C GLU A 47 5.46 26.54 -10.48
N LEU A 48 5.51 25.35 -9.87
CA LEU A 48 6.37 24.26 -10.32
C LEU A 48 5.72 23.58 -11.53
N ASP A 49 6.21 23.89 -12.73
CA ASP A 49 5.69 23.38 -14.01
C ASP A 49 5.45 21.86 -14.03
N ALA A 50 4.43 21.46 -14.80
CA ALA A 50 3.88 20.11 -14.93
C ALA A 50 4.87 19.01 -15.39
N GLU A 51 6.12 19.35 -15.74
CA GLU A 51 7.15 18.38 -16.13
C GLU A 51 7.82 17.69 -14.92
N TYR A 52 7.55 18.12 -13.69
CA TYR A 52 8.22 17.64 -12.48
C TYR A 52 7.35 16.79 -11.53
N HIS A 53 6.53 15.89 -12.08
CA HIS A 53 5.66 15.00 -11.30
C HIS A 53 6.38 14.00 -10.37
N ASN A 54 7.73 13.95 -10.37
CA ASN A 54 8.53 13.07 -9.51
C ASN A 54 9.36 13.80 -8.43
N ASN A 55 9.03 15.05 -8.08
CA ASN A 55 9.79 15.77 -7.08
C ASN A 55 9.42 15.33 -5.65
N THR A 56 10.39 14.69 -4.99
CA THR A 56 10.39 14.43 -3.56
C THR A 56 11.00 15.64 -2.84
N PHE A 57 10.25 16.26 -1.93
CA PHE A 57 10.69 17.42 -1.15
C PHE A 57 11.01 17.01 0.29
N TYR A 58 12.21 17.30 0.79
CA TYR A 58 12.53 16.95 2.18
C TYR A 58 11.88 17.90 3.19
N GLU A 59 11.45 17.38 4.33
CA GLU A 59 10.80 18.16 5.40
C GLU A 59 11.68 19.34 5.85
N CYS A 60 13.00 19.12 5.96
CA CYS A 60 13.95 20.16 6.36
C CYS A 60 13.97 21.34 5.38
N ASP A 61 13.97 21.04 4.08
CA ASP A 61 14.06 22.05 3.02
C ASP A 61 12.78 22.87 2.94
N LEU A 62 11.62 22.20 3.05
CA LEU A 62 10.33 22.87 3.10
C LEU A 62 10.20 23.76 4.34
N CYS A 63 10.59 23.27 5.53
CA CYS A 63 10.58 24.08 6.74
C CYS A 63 11.49 25.31 6.64
N GLN A 64 12.67 25.16 6.02
CA GLN A 64 13.58 26.28 5.80
C GLN A 64 13.03 27.28 4.78
N MET A 65 12.48 26.79 3.67
CA MET A 65 11.92 27.61 2.59
C MET A 65 10.72 28.44 3.06
N PHE A 66 9.76 27.80 3.73
CA PHE A 66 8.54 28.46 4.20
C PHE A 66 8.67 29.09 5.59
N LYS A 67 9.84 28.96 6.23
CA LYS A 67 10.12 29.46 7.58
C LYS A 67 9.08 28.98 8.60
N CYS A 68 8.78 27.68 8.59
CA CYS A 68 7.78 27.05 9.45
C CYS A 68 8.38 25.91 10.28
N LYS A 69 7.67 25.49 11.34
CA LYS A 69 8.04 24.29 12.10
C LYS A 69 7.51 23.04 11.40
N LYS A 70 8.05 21.88 11.78
CA LYS A 70 7.64 20.57 11.23
C LYS A 70 6.17 20.29 11.51
N GLU A 71 5.69 20.66 12.69
CA GLU A 71 4.30 20.50 13.11
C GLU A 71 3.38 21.38 12.25
N ASP A 72 3.77 22.63 12.01
CA ASP A 72 3.01 23.56 11.17
C ASP A 72 2.94 23.07 9.72
N LEU A 73 4.05 22.52 9.19
CA LEU A 73 4.11 21.93 7.86
C LEU A 73 3.22 20.69 7.76
N ALA A 74 3.24 19.82 8.76
CA ALA A 74 2.38 18.63 8.79
C ALA A 74 0.89 19.02 8.81
N ILE A 75 0.49 20.01 9.62
CA ILE A 75 -0.88 20.51 9.67
C ILE A 75 -1.27 21.22 8.36
N ALA A 76 -0.37 22.02 7.78
CA ALA A 76 -0.64 22.67 6.50
C ALA A 76 -0.77 21.65 5.36
N SER A 77 0.07 20.61 5.35
CA SER A 77 0.04 19.55 4.33
C SER A 77 -1.25 18.74 4.32
N SER A 78 -1.98 18.65 5.43
CA SER A 78 -3.24 17.89 5.47
C SER A 78 -4.38 18.57 4.71
N SER A 79 -4.25 19.85 4.33
CA SER A 79 -5.27 20.62 3.59
C SER A 79 -4.90 20.91 2.13
N ILE A 80 -3.82 20.32 1.63
CA ILE A 80 -3.31 20.48 0.26
C ILE A 80 -2.80 19.12 -0.27
N PRO A 81 -2.66 18.94 -1.60
CA PRO A 81 -2.15 17.69 -2.18
C PRO A 81 -0.63 17.56 -1.99
N LEU A 82 -0.18 17.49 -0.74
CA LEU A 82 1.21 17.32 -0.36
C LEU A 82 1.33 16.16 0.66
N TYR A 83 1.69 14.99 0.16
CA TYR A 83 1.65 13.73 0.92
C TYR A 83 2.99 13.44 1.57
N SER A 84 3.01 13.19 2.89
CA SER A 84 4.24 12.91 3.64
C SER A 84 4.58 11.42 3.70
N GLN A 85 5.85 11.07 3.50
CA GLN A 85 6.39 9.72 3.69
C GLN A 85 7.71 9.75 4.47
N VAL A 86 8.03 8.65 5.15
CA VAL A 86 9.35 8.47 5.79
C VAL A 86 10.18 7.54 4.91
N ILE A 87 11.29 8.06 4.39
CA ILE A 87 12.23 7.33 3.54
C ILE A 87 13.58 7.18 4.25
N THR A 88 14.37 6.19 3.85
CA THR A 88 15.74 6.02 4.35
C THR A 88 16.72 6.49 3.28
N VAL A 89 17.50 7.52 3.59
CA VAL A 89 18.54 8.06 2.70
C VAL A 89 19.89 7.89 3.39
N ASN A 90 20.82 7.15 2.78
CA ASN A 90 22.15 6.86 3.34
C ASN A 90 22.11 6.33 4.79
N GLY A 91 21.12 5.49 5.11
CA GLY A 91 20.94 4.91 6.45
C GLY A 91 20.25 5.83 7.47
N VAL A 92 19.89 7.06 7.08
CA VAL A 92 19.17 8.01 7.94
C VAL A 92 17.70 8.05 7.54
N ARG A 93 16.81 7.98 8.54
CA ARG A 93 15.37 8.15 8.33
C ARG A 93 15.04 9.62 8.16
N VAL A 94 14.49 9.99 7.01
CA VAL A 94 14.14 11.37 6.66
C VAL A 94 12.67 11.40 6.24
N ARG A 95 11.93 12.43 6.69
CA ARG A 95 10.58 12.68 6.19
C ARG A 95 10.66 13.50 4.90
N SER A 96 9.94 13.06 3.87
CA SER A 96 9.79 13.76 2.60
C SER A 96 8.32 13.91 2.25
N TYR A 97 8.04 14.79 1.30
CA TYR A 97 6.71 15.16 0.83
C TYR A 97 6.66 15.05 -0.70
N SER A 98 5.53 14.65 -1.25
CA SER A 98 5.31 14.51 -2.70
C SER A 98 3.94 15.06 -3.11
N LEU A 99 3.83 15.52 -4.35
CA LEU A 99 2.57 15.89 -4.98
C LEU A 99 1.74 14.68 -5.40
N VAL A 100 2.39 13.54 -5.60
CA VAL A 100 1.73 12.28 -5.99
C VAL A 100 1.27 11.58 -4.72
N PRO A 101 -0.01 11.15 -4.64
CA PRO A 101 -0.49 10.33 -3.54
C PRO A 101 0.41 9.11 -3.36
N LEU A 102 0.65 8.75 -2.11
CA LEU A 102 1.31 7.50 -1.76
C LEU A 102 0.44 6.33 -2.20
N THR A 103 0.57 5.94 -3.47
CA THR A 103 0.34 4.55 -3.86
C THR A 103 1.34 3.73 -3.05
N ALA A 104 0.88 2.65 -2.41
CA ALA A 104 1.73 1.77 -1.61
C ALA A 104 3.06 1.58 -2.34
N SER A 105 4.11 2.23 -1.84
CA SER A 105 5.36 2.28 -2.60
C SER A 105 5.80 0.85 -2.80
N GLN A 106 6.29 0.49 -3.98
CA GLN A 106 6.87 -0.83 -4.25
C GLN A 106 7.89 -1.24 -3.15
N LEU A 107 8.46 -0.28 -2.41
CA LEU A 107 9.37 -0.48 -1.28
C LEU A 107 8.74 -1.14 -0.03
N GLU A 108 7.42 -1.15 0.14
CA GLU A 108 6.77 -1.85 1.27
C GLU A 108 6.33 -3.28 0.94
N LEU A 109 6.32 -3.64 -0.35
CA LEU A 109 5.94 -4.98 -0.79
C LEU A 109 7.07 -5.96 -0.49
N ASN A 110 6.73 -7.12 0.08
CA ASN A 110 7.69 -8.21 0.18
C ASN A 110 7.99 -8.80 -1.20
N ASP A 111 9.08 -9.56 -1.30
CA ASP A 111 9.52 -10.23 -2.53
C ASP A 111 8.41 -11.02 -3.24
N VAL A 112 7.55 -11.73 -2.50
CA VAL A 112 6.41 -12.46 -3.08
C VAL A 112 5.37 -11.51 -3.67
N GLN A 113 5.04 -10.42 -2.97
CA GLN A 113 4.11 -9.41 -3.44
C GLN A 113 4.66 -8.69 -4.68
N LEU A 114 5.94 -8.33 -4.68
CA LEU A 114 6.62 -7.74 -5.82
C LEU A 114 6.61 -8.66 -7.04
N PHE A 115 6.95 -9.93 -6.84
CA PHE A 115 6.88 -10.95 -7.90
C PHE A 115 5.47 -11.08 -8.48
N MET A 116 4.45 -11.12 -7.61
CA MET A 116 3.06 -11.24 -8.06
C MET A 116 2.56 -9.97 -8.75
N MET A 117 2.97 -8.80 -8.29
CA MET A 117 2.66 -7.52 -8.94
C MET A 117 3.18 -7.50 -10.38
N ASP A 118 4.44 -7.89 -10.60
CA ASP A 118 5.06 -8.01 -11.93
C ASP A 118 4.30 -9.02 -12.82
N CYS A 119 3.94 -10.19 -12.28
CA CYS A 119 3.12 -11.16 -13.02
C CYS A 119 1.73 -10.61 -13.42
N LEU A 120 1.07 -9.87 -12.52
CA LEU A 120 -0.25 -9.29 -12.74
C LEU A 120 -0.21 -8.13 -13.74
N GLN A 121 0.85 -7.31 -13.72
CA GLN A 121 1.08 -6.26 -14.72
C GLN A 121 1.25 -6.88 -16.11
N ARG A 122 2.16 -7.86 -16.25
CA ARG A 122 2.42 -8.54 -17.53
C ARG A 122 1.26 -9.41 -18.02
N GLY A 123 0.39 -9.86 -17.12
CA GLY A 123 -0.73 -10.77 -17.45
C GLY A 123 -0.33 -12.23 -17.63
N TYR A 124 0.86 -12.63 -17.18
CA TYR A 124 1.34 -14.02 -17.20
C TYR A 124 2.37 -14.26 -16.10
N ILE A 125 2.58 -15.53 -15.75
CA ILE A 125 3.51 -15.93 -14.68
C ILE A 125 4.89 -16.29 -15.24
N THR A 126 4.93 -17.20 -16.22
CA THR A 126 6.20 -17.71 -16.77
C THR A 126 6.50 -17.13 -18.14
N THR A 127 5.60 -17.32 -19.09
CA THR A 127 5.81 -16.94 -20.49
C THR A 127 4.54 -16.31 -21.07
N PRO A 128 4.67 -15.31 -21.97
CA PRO A 128 3.52 -14.67 -22.61
C PRO A 128 2.60 -15.66 -23.33
N GLN A 129 3.16 -16.72 -23.93
CA GLN A 129 2.42 -17.71 -24.71
C GLN A 129 1.42 -18.50 -23.87
N ASN A 130 1.71 -18.70 -22.58
CA ASN A 130 0.84 -19.43 -21.66
C ASN A 130 -0.17 -18.52 -20.94
N GLY A 131 0.02 -17.20 -21.02
CA GLY A 131 -0.84 -16.21 -20.36
C GLY A 131 -0.98 -16.42 -18.86
N TRP A 132 -2.11 -15.96 -18.32
CA TRP A 132 -2.48 -16.15 -16.92
C TRP A 132 -3.08 -17.53 -16.69
N LEU A 133 -2.35 -18.40 -15.98
CA LEU A 133 -2.79 -19.76 -15.67
C LEU A 133 -3.70 -19.80 -14.43
N LEU A 134 -4.90 -20.34 -14.58
CA LEU A 134 -5.84 -20.52 -13.46
C LEU A 134 -5.43 -21.61 -12.47
N ILE A 135 -4.61 -22.58 -12.91
CA ILE A 135 -4.05 -23.62 -12.06
C ILE A 135 -2.58 -23.77 -12.43
N ILE A 136 -1.70 -23.65 -11.44
CA ILE A 136 -0.27 -23.82 -11.61
C ILE A 136 0.30 -24.76 -10.53
N PRO A 137 1.13 -25.76 -10.90
CA PRO A 137 1.83 -26.57 -9.91
C PRO A 137 2.64 -25.70 -8.95
N SER A 138 2.54 -25.98 -7.65
CA SER A 138 3.22 -25.20 -6.60
C SER A 138 4.74 -25.25 -6.73
N VAL A 139 5.28 -26.33 -7.30
CA VAL A 139 6.69 -26.46 -7.65
C VAL A 139 7.07 -25.45 -8.72
N ASN A 140 6.36 -25.44 -9.85
CA ASN A 140 6.65 -24.56 -10.98
C ASN A 140 6.47 -23.08 -10.62
N LEU A 141 5.42 -22.74 -9.86
CA LEU A 141 5.20 -21.35 -9.43
C LEU A 141 6.31 -20.87 -8.48
N TYR A 142 6.76 -21.72 -7.57
CA TYR A 142 7.87 -21.39 -6.67
C TYR A 142 9.20 -21.31 -7.43
N GLU A 143 9.41 -22.18 -8.41
CA GLU A 143 10.59 -22.14 -9.28
C GLU A 143 10.64 -20.84 -10.09
N ALA A 144 9.53 -20.41 -10.68
CA ALA A 144 9.43 -19.12 -11.36
C ALA A 144 9.77 -17.95 -10.42
N PHE A 145 9.31 -18.01 -9.17
CA PHE A 145 9.64 -17.02 -8.14
C PHE A 145 11.14 -17.02 -7.78
N VAL A 146 11.76 -18.19 -7.60
CA VAL A 146 13.20 -18.29 -7.27
C VAL A 146 14.09 -17.72 -8.38
N HIS A 147 13.65 -17.79 -9.64
CA HIS A 147 14.37 -17.24 -10.79
C HIS A 147 14.01 -15.77 -11.10
N SER A 148 13.15 -15.14 -10.29
CA SER A 148 12.75 -13.76 -10.47
C SER A 148 13.75 -12.79 -9.83
N GLU A 149 13.85 -11.57 -10.36
CA GLU A 149 14.71 -10.51 -9.81
C GLU A 149 14.27 -10.08 -8.39
N GLN A 150 13.02 -10.36 -8.03
CA GLN A 150 12.45 -9.99 -6.74
C GLN A 150 12.86 -10.95 -5.61
N TYR A 151 13.42 -12.12 -5.90
CA TYR A 151 13.71 -13.15 -4.90
C TYR A 151 14.74 -12.71 -3.85
N GLN A 152 14.37 -12.76 -2.56
CA GLN A 152 15.25 -12.39 -1.43
C GLN A 152 15.45 -13.52 -0.41
N GLY A 153 15.41 -14.79 -0.85
CA GLY A 153 15.64 -15.94 0.03
C GLY A 153 14.37 -16.47 0.73
N THR A 154 13.18 -16.05 0.28
CA THR A 154 11.92 -16.54 0.86
C THR A 154 11.73 -18.05 0.66
N SER A 155 11.48 -18.76 1.77
CA SER A 155 11.25 -20.21 1.75
C SER A 155 9.93 -20.57 1.06
N ARG A 156 9.86 -21.79 0.51
CA ARG A 156 8.66 -22.31 -0.15
C ARG A 156 7.40 -22.28 0.71
N LEU A 157 7.55 -22.52 2.01
CA LEU A 157 6.42 -22.45 2.97
C LEU A 157 5.93 -21.01 3.16
N SER A 158 6.86 -20.06 3.30
CA SER A 158 6.52 -18.64 3.44
C SER A 158 5.89 -18.10 2.16
N PHE A 159 6.44 -18.47 0.99
CA PHE A 159 5.89 -18.17 -0.32
C PHE A 159 4.41 -18.55 -0.45
N GLY A 160 4.08 -19.80 -0.14
CA GLY A 160 2.70 -20.28 -0.21
C GLY A 160 1.76 -19.56 0.77
N ARG A 161 2.24 -19.24 1.98
CA ARG A 161 1.46 -18.46 2.96
C ARG A 161 1.21 -17.04 2.49
N ASN A 162 2.21 -16.36 1.93
CA ASN A 162 2.08 -15.00 1.41
C ASN A 162 1.11 -14.96 0.23
N LEU A 163 1.22 -15.89 -0.73
CA LEU A 163 0.26 -16.03 -1.83
C LEU A 163 -1.18 -16.19 -1.33
N SER A 164 -1.42 -17.09 -0.37
CA SER A 164 -2.77 -17.30 0.17
C SER A 164 -3.33 -16.08 0.91
N LYS A 165 -2.49 -15.21 1.45
CA LYS A 165 -2.93 -13.95 2.08
C LYS A 165 -3.37 -12.89 1.08
N MET A 166 -3.00 -12.99 -0.19
CA MET A 166 -3.37 -12.01 -1.22
C MET A 166 -4.82 -12.14 -1.72
N GLY A 167 -5.58 -13.14 -1.25
CA GLY A 167 -7.01 -13.27 -1.55
C GLY A 167 -7.36 -13.99 -2.86
N PHE A 168 -6.47 -13.97 -3.86
CA PHE A 168 -6.75 -14.57 -5.18
C PHE A 168 -6.09 -15.93 -5.44
N ALA A 169 -5.28 -16.46 -4.52
CA ALA A 169 -4.58 -17.73 -4.68
C ALA A 169 -4.93 -18.75 -3.59
N LYS A 170 -5.39 -19.95 -3.99
CA LYS A 170 -5.78 -21.03 -3.09
C LYS A 170 -4.96 -22.30 -3.34
N ALA A 171 -4.35 -22.87 -2.30
CA ALA A 171 -3.69 -24.16 -2.40
C ALA A 171 -4.70 -25.29 -2.62
N VAL A 172 -4.45 -26.15 -3.61
CA VAL A 172 -5.30 -27.29 -3.99
C VAL A 172 -4.46 -28.51 -4.35
N LEU A 173 -5.09 -29.69 -4.35
CA LEU A 173 -4.53 -30.88 -4.95
C LEU A 173 -5.19 -31.07 -6.33
N ALA A 174 -4.44 -30.84 -7.40
CA ALA A 174 -4.95 -30.85 -8.77
C ALA A 174 -4.63 -32.18 -9.48
N GLY A 175 -5.49 -32.59 -10.40
CA GLY A 175 -5.36 -33.81 -11.19
C GLY A 175 -6.10 -35.02 -10.61
N ASN A 176 -6.10 -36.11 -11.36
CA ASN A 176 -6.70 -37.39 -10.97
C ASN A 176 -5.61 -38.35 -10.45
N PRO A 177 -5.92 -39.25 -9.50
CA PRO A 177 -4.99 -40.31 -9.09
C PRO A 177 -4.50 -41.12 -10.31
N PRO A 178 -3.22 -41.52 -10.36
CA PRO A 178 -2.15 -41.30 -9.37
C PRO A 178 -1.41 -39.94 -9.52
N TYR A 179 -1.69 -39.16 -10.55
CA TYR A 179 -0.94 -37.96 -10.93
C TYR A 179 -1.35 -36.68 -10.19
N ARG A 180 -1.83 -36.81 -8.96
CA ARG A 180 -2.23 -35.65 -8.15
C ARG A 180 -1.00 -34.83 -7.76
N CYS A 181 -1.04 -33.52 -8.00
CA CYS A 181 0.04 -32.60 -7.63
C CYS A 181 -0.48 -31.44 -6.77
N ARG A 182 0.39 -30.92 -5.89
CA ARG A 182 0.08 -29.71 -5.12
C ARG A 182 0.18 -28.50 -6.04
N SER A 183 -0.91 -27.76 -6.15
CA SER A 183 -1.04 -26.62 -7.07
C SER A 183 -1.66 -25.43 -6.38
N PHE A 184 -1.53 -24.25 -6.98
CA PHE A 184 -2.33 -23.09 -6.65
C PHE A 184 -3.42 -22.92 -7.71
N LYS A 185 -4.66 -22.77 -7.25
CA LYS A 185 -5.77 -22.29 -8.06
C LYS A 185 -5.85 -20.79 -7.89
N LEU A 186 -5.68 -20.07 -8.99
CA LEU A 186 -5.74 -18.61 -9.06
C LEU A 186 -7.11 -18.17 -9.55
N LYS A 187 -7.55 -16.98 -9.15
CA LYS A 187 -8.69 -16.30 -9.78
C LYS A 187 -8.35 -15.87 -11.22
N PRO A 188 -9.37 -15.59 -12.07
CA PRO A 188 -9.16 -14.92 -13.35
C PRO A 188 -8.32 -13.64 -13.21
N LEU A 189 -7.59 -13.27 -14.26
CA LEU A 189 -6.61 -12.17 -14.22
C LEU A 189 -7.20 -10.87 -13.67
N ASP A 190 -8.37 -10.45 -14.16
CA ASP A 190 -9.01 -9.20 -13.75
C ASP A 190 -9.47 -9.24 -12.28
N GLU A 191 -9.97 -10.39 -11.82
CA GLU A 191 -10.32 -10.59 -10.41
C GLU A 191 -9.07 -10.61 -9.51
N ALA A 192 -7.98 -11.24 -9.96
CA ALA A 192 -6.73 -11.27 -9.23
C ALA A 192 -6.08 -9.87 -9.13
N ARG A 193 -6.16 -9.08 -10.21
CA ARG A 193 -5.76 -7.68 -10.25
C ARG A 193 -6.58 -6.84 -9.29
N HIS A 194 -7.90 -6.99 -9.29
CA HIS A 194 -8.78 -6.29 -8.35
C HIS A 194 -8.47 -6.65 -6.89
N ASP A 195 -8.36 -7.94 -6.57
CA ASP A 195 -7.99 -8.40 -5.23
C ASP A 195 -6.62 -7.87 -4.79
N PHE A 196 -5.60 -7.91 -5.66
CA PHE A 196 -4.27 -7.41 -5.32
C PHE A 196 -4.30 -5.90 -5.07
N ALA A 197 -4.95 -5.14 -5.94
CA ALA A 197 -5.06 -3.68 -5.81
C ALA A 197 -5.78 -3.27 -4.51
N THR A 198 -6.86 -3.96 -4.15
CA THR A 198 -7.65 -3.64 -2.95
C THR A 198 -7.02 -4.13 -1.66
N ILE A 199 -6.56 -5.39 -1.61
CA ILE A 199 -6.08 -6.04 -0.38
C ILE A 199 -4.61 -5.69 -0.10
N ILE A 200 -3.79 -5.57 -1.14
CA ILE A 200 -2.34 -5.39 -0.99
C ILE A 200 -1.94 -3.92 -1.20
N LEU A 201 -2.42 -3.27 -2.27
CA LEU A 201 -2.06 -1.87 -2.55
C LEU A 201 -2.95 -0.87 -1.80
N GLY A 202 -4.14 -1.28 -1.35
CA GLY A 202 -5.10 -0.38 -0.74
C GLY A 202 -5.68 0.67 -1.71
N ASP A 203 -5.67 0.38 -3.02
CA ASP A 203 -6.09 1.30 -4.07
C ASP A 203 -7.05 0.61 -5.06
N GLU A 204 -8.36 0.83 -4.88
CA GLU A 204 -9.41 0.32 -5.77
C GLU A 204 -9.35 0.89 -7.19
N LYS A 205 -8.67 2.03 -7.38
CA LYS A 205 -8.57 2.73 -8.68
C LYS A 205 -7.22 2.50 -9.35
N TYR A 206 -6.41 1.57 -8.81
CA TYR A 206 -5.11 1.24 -9.35
C TYR A 206 -5.22 0.84 -10.83
N ARG A 207 -4.47 1.52 -11.69
CA ARG A 207 -4.41 1.23 -13.12
C ARG A 207 -3.27 0.27 -13.41
N TRP A 208 -3.60 -0.82 -14.10
CA TRP A 208 -2.67 -1.88 -14.48
C TRP A 208 -2.00 -1.64 -15.85
N GLU A 209 -1.96 -0.38 -16.30
CA GLU A 209 -1.38 0.05 -17.59
C GLU A 209 0.15 -0.06 -17.60
#